data_AF-A0A2D7N9M9-F1
#
_entry.id   AF-A0A2D7N9M9-F1
#
_cell.length_a   1.000
_cell.length_b   1.000
_cell.length_c   1.000
_cell.angle_alpha   90.00
_cell.angle_beta   90.00
_cell.angle_gamma   90.00
#
_symmetry.space_group_name_H-M   'P 1'
#
loop_
_entity.id
_entity.type
_entity.pdbx_description
1 polymer ?
#
loop_
_entity_poly.entity_id
_entity_poly.type
_entity_poly.pdbx_seq_one_letter_code
_entity_poly.pdbx_strand_id
1 'polypeptide(L)'
;MVDQVNHPPHYQSEDGIECIDAIRASMSSTEFTGYLKGNAMKYLWRYTYKGHPYQDLDKSSWYLELLKEVVAEETGRTATKGSQS
;
A
#
# COMPACT_ATOMS: atom_id res chain seq x y z
N MET A 1 34.87 -1.82 0.68
CA MET A 1 34.49 -2.29 -0.66
C MET A 1 33.02 -2.67 -0.57
N VAL A 2 32.14 -1.82 -1.10
CA VAL A 2 30.68 -1.92 -0.87
C VAL A 2 30.06 -2.43 -2.17
N ASP A 3 29.52 -3.65 -2.15
CA ASP A 3 28.79 -4.23 -3.26
C ASP A 3 27.41 -3.56 -3.33
N GLN A 4 27.27 -2.65 -4.30
CA GLN A 4 26.09 -1.82 -4.57
C GLN A 4 25.25 -2.38 -5.73
N VAL A 5 25.38 -3.67 -6.06
CA VAL A 5 24.78 -4.23 -7.29
C VAL A 5 23.50 -5.03 -7.04
N ASN A 6 23.26 -5.54 -5.82
CA ASN A 6 22.13 -6.45 -5.58
C ASN A 6 21.04 -5.94 -4.62
N HIS A 7 21.20 -4.78 -3.98
CA HIS A 7 20.15 -4.17 -3.15
C HIS A 7 20.24 -2.65 -3.17
N PRO A 8 19.55 -1.96 -4.10
CA PRO A 8 19.51 -0.52 -4.06
C PRO A 8 18.81 -0.06 -2.77
N PRO A 9 19.41 0.89 -2.03
CA PRO A 9 18.71 1.61 -0.97
C PRO A 9 17.68 2.54 -1.63
N HIS A 10 16.52 2.73 -1.00
CA HIS A 10 15.53 3.74 -1.41
C HIS A 10 14.81 3.54 -2.75
N TYR A 11 13.91 2.55 -2.84
CA TYR A 11 12.69 2.80 -3.62
C TYR A 11 11.82 3.78 -2.82
N GLN A 12 12.17 5.05 -2.99
CA GLN A 12 11.33 6.25 -3.05
C GLN A 12 9.88 5.99 -2.65
N SER A 13 9.32 6.57 -1.59
CA SER A 13 9.57 7.80 -0.83
C SER A 13 9.03 7.53 0.57
N GLU A 14 9.13 8.44 1.53
CA GLU A 14 8.48 8.25 2.83
C GLU A 14 6.96 8.00 2.72
N ASP A 15 6.35 8.27 1.56
CA ASP A 15 4.93 8.02 1.26
C ASP A 15 4.65 6.97 0.16
N GLY A 16 5.58 6.62 -0.74
CA GLY A 16 5.39 5.56 -1.76
C GLY A 16 4.24 5.76 -2.76
N ILE A 17 3.51 6.88 -2.67
CA ILE A 17 2.30 7.20 -3.45
C ILE A 17 2.60 7.26 -4.94
N GLU A 18 3.67 7.94 -5.36
CA GLU A 18 4.00 8.10 -6.79
C GLU A 18 4.24 6.77 -7.50
N CYS A 19 4.86 5.80 -6.82
CA CYS A 19 5.06 4.46 -7.36
C CYS A 19 3.73 3.72 -7.50
N ILE A 20 2.85 3.86 -6.51
CA ILE A 20 1.53 3.23 -6.51
C ILE A 20 0.60 3.85 -7.56
N ASP A 21 0.71 5.14 -7.84
CA ASP A 21 -0.03 5.79 -8.92
C ASP A 21 0.43 5.30 -10.30
N ALA A 22 1.75 5.14 -10.49
CA ALA A 22 2.29 4.54 -11.71
C ALA A 22 1.81 3.08 -11.90
N ILE A 23 1.81 2.30 -10.81
CA ILE A 23 1.28 0.93 -10.78
C ILE A 23 -0.21 0.94 -11.13
N ARG A 24 -1.01 1.83 -10.50
CA ARG A 24 -2.44 1.99 -10.77
C ARG A 24 -2.73 2.31 -12.22
N ALA A 25 -1.93 3.17 -12.85
CA ALA A 25 -2.06 3.52 -14.27
C ALA A 25 -1.64 2.38 -15.20
N SER A 26 -0.77 1.46 -14.75
CA SER A 26 -0.24 0.36 -15.55
C SER A 26 -1.13 -0.89 -15.59
N MET A 27 -2.19 -0.95 -14.78
CA MET A 27 -3.03 -2.14 -14.65
C MET A 27 -4.52 -1.82 -14.58
N SER A 28 -5.37 -2.82 -14.79
CA SER A 28 -6.82 -2.67 -14.63
C SER A 28 -7.21 -2.47 -13.16
N SER A 29 -8.41 -1.94 -12.92
CA SER A 29 -8.91 -1.73 -11.55
C SER A 29 -8.97 -3.02 -10.73
N THR A 30 -9.36 -4.14 -11.36
CA THR A 30 -9.37 -5.47 -10.73
C THR A 30 -7.97 -5.93 -10.32
N GLU A 31 -6.96 -5.69 -11.17
CA GLU A 31 -5.58 -6.05 -10.86
C GLU A 31 -5.01 -5.17 -9.74
N PHE A 32 -5.34 -3.88 -9.75
CA PHE A 32 -4.89 -2.93 -8.74
C PHE A 32 -5.50 -3.22 -7.37
N THR A 33 -6.81 -3.47 -7.29
CA THR A 33 -7.47 -3.89 -6.05
C THR A 33 -6.91 -5.22 -5.52
N GLY A 34 -6.59 -6.17 -6.42
CA GLY A 34 -5.88 -7.41 -6.09
C GLY A 34 -4.49 -7.18 -5.51
N TYR A 35 -3.72 -6.27 -6.11
CA TYR A 35 -2.40 -5.86 -5.62
C TYR A 35 -2.47 -5.23 -4.22
N LEU A 36 -3.40 -4.30 -3.99
CA LEU A 36 -3.58 -3.66 -2.68
C LEU A 36 -3.97 -4.68 -1.61
N LYS A 37 -4.95 -5.55 -1.91
CA LYS A 37 -5.37 -6.65 -1.01
C LYS A 37 -4.22 -7.58 -0.65
N GLY A 38 -3.43 -7.99 -1.64
CA GLY A 38 -2.27 -8.85 -1.44
C GLY A 38 -1.22 -8.20 -0.54
N ASN A 39 -0.94 -6.91 -0.72
CA ASN A 39 0.01 -6.18 0.13
C ASN A 39 -0.50 -6.02 1.56
N ALA A 40 -1.77 -5.67 1.77
CA ALA A 40 -2.37 -5.62 3.11
C ALA A 40 -2.25 -6.96 3.83
N MET A 41 -2.64 -8.08 3.17
CA MET A 41 -2.51 -9.43 3.73
C MET A 41 -1.05 -9.80 4.03
N LYS A 42 -0.11 -9.44 3.16
CA LYS A 42 1.33 -9.68 3.38
C LYS A 42 1.81 -9.05 4.68
N TYR A 43 1.43 -7.81 4.95
CA TYR A 43 1.82 -7.11 6.18
C TYR A 43 1.08 -7.63 7.41
N LEU A 44 -0.21 -7.99 7.30
CA LEU A 44 -0.94 -8.69 8.36
C LEU A 44 -0.38 -10.07 8.67
N TRP A 45 0.20 -10.77 7.71
CA TRP A 45 0.88 -12.02 8.02
C TRP A 45 2.21 -11.72 8.70
N ARG A 46 2.97 -10.76 8.19
CA ARG A 46 4.34 -10.51 8.63
C ARG A 46 4.47 -9.94 10.04
N TYR A 47 3.47 -9.21 10.56
CA TYR A 47 3.60 -8.52 11.87
C TYR A 47 3.88 -9.49 13.03
N THR A 48 3.45 -10.76 12.94
CA THR A 48 3.72 -11.77 13.98
C THR A 48 5.11 -12.41 13.84
N TYR A 49 5.80 -12.23 12.71
CA TYR A 49 7.07 -12.89 12.39
C TYR A 49 8.28 -11.96 12.42
N LYS A 50 8.13 -10.66 12.15
CA LYS A 50 9.23 -9.68 12.17
C LYS A 50 9.13 -8.77 13.38
N GLY A 51 10.27 -8.41 13.96
CA GLY A 51 10.39 -7.60 15.18
C GLY A 51 9.90 -6.14 15.12
N HIS A 52 9.11 -5.77 14.10
CA HIS A 52 8.49 -4.45 13.96
C HIS A 52 6.98 -4.56 13.69
N PRO A 53 6.21 -5.20 14.61
CA PRO A 53 4.79 -5.48 14.40
C PRO A 53 3.96 -4.23 14.12
N TYR A 54 4.22 -3.14 14.84
CA TYR A 54 3.48 -1.89 14.69
C TYR A 54 3.65 -1.26 13.30
N GLN A 55 4.89 -1.24 12.76
CA GLN A 55 5.15 -0.71 11.41
C GLN A 55 4.53 -1.58 10.31
N ASP A 56 4.51 -2.90 10.50
CA ASP A 56 3.83 -3.80 9.57
C ASP A 56 2.30 -3.59 9.63
N LEU A 57 1.71 -3.41 10.81
CA LEU A 57 0.28 -3.09 10.95
C LEU A 57 -0.09 -1.74 10.32
N ASP A 58 0.74 -0.72 10.51
CA ASP A 58 0.53 0.61 9.92
C ASP A 58 0.53 0.56 8.38
N LYS A 59 1.51 -0.15 7.80
CA LYS A 59 1.54 -0.43 6.36
C LYS A 59 0.31 -1.19 5.89
N SER A 60 -0.13 -2.21 6.63
CA SER A 60 -1.36 -2.91 6.29
C SER A 60 -2.57 -1.98 6.27
N SER A 61 -2.68 -1.08 7.26
CA SER A 61 -3.78 -0.12 7.34
C SER A 61 -3.76 0.81 6.14
N TRP A 62 -2.59 1.32 5.75
CA TRP A 62 -2.44 2.19 4.60
C TRP A 62 -2.89 1.55 3.28
N TYR A 63 -2.46 0.31 3.01
CA TYR A 63 -2.93 -0.43 1.82
C TYR A 63 -4.44 -0.71 1.84
N LEU A 64 -5.01 -0.92 3.04
CA LEU A 64 -6.44 -1.13 3.19
C LEU A 64 -7.24 0.15 2.95
N GLU A 65 -6.76 1.31 3.40
CA GLU A 65 -7.39 2.60 3.14
C GLU A 65 -7.40 2.94 1.64
N LEU A 66 -6.28 2.73 0.94
CA LEU A 66 -6.23 2.86 -0.52
C LEU A 66 -7.23 1.93 -1.22
N LEU A 67 -7.34 0.67 -0.76
CA LEU A 67 -8.30 -0.27 -1.32
C LEU A 67 -9.75 0.21 -1.10
N LYS A 68 -10.05 0.76 0.08
CA LYS A 68 -11.36 1.35 0.38
C LYS A 68 -11.67 2.52 -0.55
N GLU A 69 -10.70 3.38 -0.84
CA GLU A 69 -10.87 4.49 -1.79
C GLU A 69 -11.22 3.99 -3.19
N VAL A 70 -10.46 3.04 -3.72
CA VAL A 70 -10.72 2.47 -5.05
C VAL A 70 -12.10 1.80 -5.12
N VAL A 71 -12.46 1.00 -4.11
CA VAL A 71 -13.78 0.35 -4.06
C VAL A 71 -14.91 1.37 -3.87
N ALA A 72 -14.68 2.44 -3.12
CA ALA A 72 -15.65 3.51 -2.93
C ALA A 72 -15.94 4.25 -4.25
N GLU A 73 -14.88 4.53 -5.03
CA GLU A 73 -14.99 5.08 -6.40
C GLU A 73 -15.77 4.13 -7.32
N GLU A 74 -15.47 2.83 -7.32
CA GLU A 74 -16.17 1.82 -8.14
C GLU A 74 -17.64 1.63 -7.76
N THR A 75 -17.96 1.71 -6.48
CA THR A 75 -19.32 1.49 -5.95
C THR A 75 -20.17 2.76 -5.89
N GLY A 76 -19.62 3.93 -6.28
CA GLY A 76 -20.30 5.22 -6.21
C GLY A 76 -20.57 5.71 -4.78
N ARG A 77 -19.91 5.12 -3.78
CA ARG A 77 -19.90 5.63 -2.40
C ARG A 77 -18.91 6.77 -2.36
N THR A 78 -19.36 8.02 -2.40
CA THR A 78 -18.45 9.15 -2.18
C THR A 78 -17.82 9.00 -0.79
N ALA A 79 -16.52 8.72 -0.76
CA ALA A 79 -15.74 8.65 0.47
C ALA A 79 -15.89 9.99 1.17
N THR A 80 -16.67 10.03 2.25
CA THR A 80 -16.75 11.19 3.12
C THR A 80 -15.37 11.29 3.75
N LYS A 81 -14.51 12.14 3.19
CA LYS A 81 -13.22 12.46 3.81
C LYS A 81 -13.53 12.87 5.24
N GLY A 82 -13.16 12.02 6.19
CA GLY A 82 -13.36 12.27 7.60
C GLY A 82 -12.72 13.61 7.92
N SER A 83 -13.57 14.58 8.25
CA SER A 83 -13.20 15.82 8.90
C SER A 83 -12.30 15.49 10.09
N GLN A 84 -10.99 15.68 9.96
CA GLN A 84 -10.12 15.81 11.12
C GLN A 84 -10.49 17.14 11.78
N SER A 85 -11.03 17.03 13.00
CA SER A 85 -11.26 18.14 13.91
C SER A 85 -10.06 18.33 14.82
#